data_AF-A0A9E3APM6-F1
#
_entry.id   AF-A0A9E3APM6-F1
#
_cell.length_a   1.000
_cell.length_b   1.000
_cell.length_c   1.000
_cell.angle_alpha   90.00
_cell.angle_beta   90.00
_cell.angle_gamma   90.00
#
_symmetry.space_group_name_H-M   'P 1'
#
loop_
_entity.id
_entity.type
_entity.pdbx_description
1 polymer ?
#
loop_
_entity_poly.entity_id
_entity_poly.type
_entity_poly.pdbx_seq_one_letter_code
_entity_poly.pdbx_strand_id
1 'polypeptide(L)'
;QPSRRPKDGRYGENPNRLQYYYQFQVILKPNPADLQDLYLASLEAIGIDRHIHDIRFVEDDWESPTLGAWGLGWECWCDGMEVSQFTYFQQVAGFECAPVSGEITYGLERLAMYVQGVDSIFDLNFNGREGDERVTYGDIFRQAEQEYSLYNFEAANTDRLFRHFEDFEAECRALLAAGEPEKGRNDKRHHLALPAYDQCIKASHAFNLLDARGVISVTERQSYILRVRELAKACGAAWLKTEGGGFGAAV
;
A
#
# COMPACT_ATOMS: atom_id res chain seq x y z
N GLN A 1 -8.12 -3.20 -1.43
CA GLN A 1 -7.43 -1.92 -1.62
C GLN A 1 -6.88 -1.83 -3.03
N PRO A 2 -7.46 -1.02 -3.92
CA PRO A 2 -6.83 -0.70 -5.20
C PRO A 2 -5.57 0.13 -4.96
N SER A 3 -4.43 -0.33 -5.48
CA SER A 3 -3.11 0.21 -5.21
C SER A 3 -2.47 0.75 -6.48
N ARG A 4 -1.83 1.92 -6.38
CA ARG A 4 -1.10 2.55 -7.50
C ARG A 4 0.41 2.58 -7.23
N ARG A 5 1.19 2.02 -8.15
CA ARG A 5 2.65 2.06 -8.19
C ARG A 5 3.10 2.57 -9.56
N PRO A 6 3.19 3.90 -9.77
CA PRO A 6 3.51 4.49 -11.08
C PRO A 6 4.71 3.87 -11.81
N LYS A 7 5.77 3.54 -11.07
CA LYS A 7 7.02 2.95 -11.60
C LYS A 7 6.88 1.51 -12.11
N ASP A 8 5.83 0.83 -11.68
CA ASP A 8 5.57 -0.55 -12.07
C ASP A 8 4.84 -0.67 -13.41
N GLY A 9 4.44 0.44 -14.03
CA GLY A 9 3.73 0.44 -15.31
C GLY A 9 4.52 -0.26 -16.42
N ARG A 10 3.84 -1.05 -17.25
CA ARG A 10 4.45 -1.79 -18.36
C ARG A 10 3.66 -1.70 -19.67
N TYR A 11 2.93 -0.59 -19.87
CA TYR A 11 2.17 -0.30 -21.10
C TYR A 11 1.19 -1.42 -21.51
N GLY A 12 0.73 -2.22 -20.55
CA GLY A 12 -0.16 -3.36 -20.83
C GLY A 12 0.52 -4.55 -21.53
N GLU A 13 1.85 -4.57 -21.61
CA GLU A 13 2.62 -5.59 -22.35
C GLU A 13 3.18 -6.69 -21.43
N ASN A 14 3.39 -6.40 -20.14
CA ASN A 14 3.89 -7.39 -19.19
C ASN A 14 2.74 -8.25 -18.64
N PRO A 15 2.88 -9.60 -18.62
CA PRO A 15 1.81 -10.48 -18.16
C PRO A 15 1.53 -10.41 -16.66
N ASN A 16 2.49 -9.94 -15.84
CA ASN A 16 2.48 -10.10 -14.38
C ASN A 16 2.68 -8.81 -13.58
N ARG A 17 2.83 -7.65 -14.25
CA ARG A 17 3.18 -6.39 -13.60
C ARG A 17 2.31 -5.24 -14.12
N LEU A 18 1.72 -4.50 -13.17
CA LEU A 18 0.79 -3.40 -13.41
C LEU A 18 1.14 -2.17 -12.57
N GLN A 19 0.88 -0.96 -13.07
CA GLN A 19 0.91 0.24 -12.21
C GLN A 19 -0.33 0.36 -11.32
N TYR A 20 -1.43 -0.31 -11.64
CA TYR A 20 -2.66 -0.35 -10.84
C TYR A 20 -3.14 -1.79 -10.68
N TYR A 21 -3.35 -2.23 -9.44
CA TYR A 21 -3.74 -3.60 -9.12
C TYR A 21 -4.49 -3.64 -7.77
N TYR A 22 -5.07 -4.78 -7.43
CA TYR A 22 -5.89 -4.96 -6.25
C TYR A 22 -5.17 -5.81 -5.19
N GLN A 23 -4.94 -5.20 -4.03
CA GLN A 23 -4.55 -5.92 -2.84
C GLN A 23 -5.79 -6.29 -2.03
N PHE A 24 -5.81 -7.49 -1.45
CA PHE A 24 -6.68 -7.76 -0.31
C PHE A 24 -5.84 -7.59 0.96
N GLN A 25 -6.29 -6.71 1.85
CA GLN A 25 -5.54 -6.29 3.02
C GLN A 25 -6.17 -6.86 4.28
N VAL A 26 -5.39 -7.53 5.11
CA VAL A 26 -5.80 -8.01 6.42
C VAL A 26 -4.87 -7.43 7.47
N ILE A 27 -5.44 -6.84 8.51
CA ILE A 27 -4.72 -6.39 9.71
C ILE A 27 -5.36 -7.07 10.92
N LEU A 28 -4.54 -7.71 11.74
CA LEU A 28 -4.92 -8.41 12.96
C LEU A 28 -4.11 -7.85 14.13
N LYS A 29 -4.79 -7.25 15.09
CA LYS A 29 -4.17 -6.63 16.27
C LYS A 29 -5.02 -6.94 17.52
N PRO A 30 -4.55 -7.80 18.45
CA PRO A 30 -3.29 -8.55 18.41
C PRO A 30 -3.28 -9.61 17.30
N ASN A 31 -2.07 -10.01 16.90
CA ASN A 31 -1.90 -11.07 15.93
C ASN A 31 -2.20 -12.46 16.54
N PRO A 32 -3.01 -13.32 15.88
CA PRO A 32 -3.25 -14.69 16.34
C PRO A 32 -2.00 -15.57 16.21
N ALA A 33 -1.88 -16.57 17.10
CA ALA A 33 -0.74 -17.49 17.11
C ALA A 33 -0.70 -18.43 15.89
N ASP A 34 -1.86 -18.68 15.27
CA ASP A 34 -2.07 -19.55 14.11
C ASP A 34 -2.27 -18.77 12.80
N LEU A 35 -1.68 -17.57 12.69
CA LEU A 35 -1.84 -16.69 11.51
C LEU A 35 -1.52 -17.40 10.18
N GLN A 36 -0.45 -18.19 10.12
CA GLN A 36 -0.08 -18.92 8.91
C GLN A 36 -1.10 -20.01 8.55
N ASP A 37 -1.67 -20.70 9.53
CA ASP A 37 -2.70 -21.71 9.29
C ASP A 37 -4.00 -21.07 8.77
N LEU A 38 -4.39 -19.93 9.35
CA LEU A 38 -5.54 -19.14 8.88
C LEU A 38 -5.34 -18.68 7.43
N TYR A 39 -4.12 -18.25 7.08
CA TYR A 39 -3.77 -17.89 5.72
C TYR A 39 -3.86 -19.08 4.76
N LEU A 40 -3.25 -20.23 5.10
CA LEU A 40 -3.29 -21.42 4.25
C LEU A 40 -4.74 -21.91 4.05
N ALA A 41 -5.56 -21.89 5.10
CA ALA A 41 -6.98 -22.18 5.01
C ALA A 41 -7.73 -21.20 4.09
N SER A 42 -7.33 -19.93 4.06
CA SER A 42 -7.90 -18.95 3.13
C SER A 42 -7.55 -19.22 1.67
N LEU A 43 -6.34 -19.75 1.40
CA LEU A 43 -5.93 -20.16 0.05
C LEU A 43 -6.72 -21.39 -0.41
N GLU A 44 -6.88 -22.39 0.46
CA GLU A 44 -7.70 -23.57 0.19
C GLU A 44 -9.16 -23.19 -0.10
N ALA A 45 -9.70 -22.22 0.64
CA ALA A 45 -11.07 -21.74 0.45
C ALA A 45 -11.33 -21.11 -0.93
N ILE A 46 -10.28 -20.61 -1.61
CA ILE A 46 -10.37 -20.07 -2.97
C ILE A 46 -9.90 -21.05 -4.05
N GLY A 47 -9.64 -22.31 -3.68
CA GLY A 47 -9.29 -23.38 -4.62
C GLY A 47 -7.79 -23.60 -4.84
N ILE A 48 -6.92 -23.00 -4.04
CA ILE A 48 -5.47 -23.24 -4.09
C ILE A 48 -5.14 -24.35 -3.08
N ASP A 49 -5.00 -25.58 -3.58
CA ASP A 49 -4.66 -26.75 -2.77
C ASP A 49 -3.14 -26.88 -2.58
N ARG A 50 -2.69 -26.90 -1.31
CA ARG A 50 -1.27 -27.08 -0.92
C ARG A 50 -0.66 -28.43 -1.31
N HIS A 51 -1.49 -29.42 -1.67
CA HIS A 51 -1.04 -30.71 -2.18
C HIS A 51 -0.73 -30.68 -3.68
N ILE A 52 -1.26 -29.68 -4.39
CA ILE A 52 -1.06 -29.47 -5.83
C ILE A 52 -0.01 -28.39 -6.05
N HIS A 53 -0.09 -27.30 -5.28
CA HIS A 53 0.78 -26.13 -5.39
C HIS A 53 1.90 -26.14 -4.36
N ASP A 54 3.11 -25.78 -4.79
CA ASP A 54 4.28 -25.63 -3.93
C ASP A 54 4.24 -24.26 -3.23
N ILE A 55 3.71 -24.25 -2.01
CA ILE A 55 3.61 -23.05 -1.17
C ILE A 55 4.83 -22.96 -0.24
N ARG A 56 5.56 -21.84 -0.34
CA ARG A 56 6.77 -21.58 0.45
C ARG A 56 6.71 -20.23 1.13
N PHE A 57 7.12 -20.21 2.40
CA PHE A 57 7.37 -18.98 3.15
C PHE A 57 8.86 -18.68 3.10
N VAL A 58 9.22 -17.58 2.47
CA VAL A 58 10.60 -17.11 2.34
C VAL A 58 10.75 -15.91 3.26
N GLU A 59 11.71 -15.95 4.19
CA GLU A 59 11.96 -14.83 5.11
C GLU A 59 12.30 -13.57 4.32
N ASP A 60 11.55 -12.50 4.61
CA ASP A 60 11.79 -11.17 4.05
C ASP A 60 11.32 -10.10 5.05
N ASP A 61 12.25 -9.21 5.40
CA ASP A 61 11.95 -8.09 6.28
C ASP A 61 11.33 -6.97 5.46
N TRP A 62 10.21 -6.43 5.93
CA TRP A 62 9.51 -5.36 5.22
C TRP A 62 9.86 -4.00 5.81
N GLU A 63 10.21 -3.05 4.94
CA GLU A 63 10.37 -1.64 5.29
C GLU A 63 9.61 -0.74 4.30
N SER A 64 8.89 0.24 4.85
CA SER A 64 8.42 1.42 4.11
C SER A 64 9.08 2.68 4.66
N PRO A 65 10.19 3.13 4.05
CA PRO A 65 10.93 4.30 4.52
C PRO A 65 10.08 5.57 4.59
N THR A 66 9.15 5.76 3.65
CA THR A 66 8.24 6.91 3.59
C THR A 66 7.19 6.90 4.69
N LEU A 67 6.80 5.72 5.20
CA LEU A 67 5.86 5.61 6.32
C LEU A 67 6.57 5.53 7.68
N GLY A 68 7.91 5.45 7.69
CA GLY A 68 8.66 5.15 8.91
C GLY A 68 8.16 3.87 9.57
N ALA A 69 7.79 2.88 8.75
CA ALA A 69 7.20 1.63 9.18
C ALA A 69 8.11 0.48 8.78
N TRP A 70 8.26 -0.50 9.66
CA TRP A 70 9.01 -1.72 9.39
C TRP A 70 8.49 -2.88 10.23
N GLY A 71 8.74 -4.10 9.75
CA GLY A 71 8.35 -5.32 10.43
C GLY A 71 9.12 -6.53 9.91
N LEU A 72 9.13 -7.59 10.71
CA LEU A 72 9.64 -8.90 10.30
C LEU A 72 8.56 -9.61 9.50
N GLY A 73 8.93 -10.51 8.60
CA GLY A 73 7.93 -11.09 7.72
C GLY A 73 8.38 -12.25 6.86
N TRP A 74 7.45 -12.63 5.97
CA TRP A 74 7.68 -13.62 4.95
C TRP A 74 7.01 -13.18 3.65
N GLU A 75 7.68 -13.39 2.54
CA GLU A 75 7.03 -13.52 1.24
C GLU A 75 6.44 -14.94 1.14
N CYS A 76 5.18 -15.03 0.75
CA CYS A 76 4.56 -16.31 0.40
C CYS A 76 4.61 -16.52 -1.11
N TRP A 77 5.32 -17.56 -1.52
CA TRP A 77 5.48 -17.98 -2.90
C TRP A 77 4.61 -19.20 -3.19
N CYS A 78 3.91 -19.19 -4.32
CA CYS A 78 3.13 -20.30 -4.85
C CYS A 78 3.69 -20.63 -6.24
N ASP A 79 4.16 -21.85 -6.47
CA ASP A 79 4.71 -22.31 -7.76
C ASP A 79 5.71 -21.34 -8.42
N GLY A 80 6.56 -20.70 -7.62
CA GLY A 80 7.58 -19.78 -8.11
C GLY A 80 7.11 -18.35 -8.40
N MET A 81 5.90 -17.95 -7.98
CA MET A 81 5.47 -16.55 -7.95
C MET A 81 5.07 -16.13 -6.54
N GLU A 82 5.55 -14.97 -6.09
CA GLU A 82 5.11 -14.32 -4.85
C GLU A 82 3.62 -13.94 -4.95
N VAL A 83 2.78 -14.48 -4.07
CA VAL A 83 1.31 -14.26 -4.07
C VAL A 83 0.81 -13.49 -2.85
N SER A 84 1.58 -13.42 -1.77
CA SER A 84 1.22 -12.65 -0.57
C SER A 84 2.44 -12.22 0.23
N GLN A 85 2.29 -11.14 1.01
CA GLN A 85 3.27 -10.68 1.98
C GLN A 85 2.71 -10.80 3.39
N PHE A 86 3.53 -11.30 4.31
CA PHE A 86 3.31 -11.23 5.75
C PHE A 86 4.20 -10.15 6.36
N THR A 87 3.62 -9.33 7.23
CA THR A 87 4.39 -8.33 7.98
C THR A 87 3.92 -8.29 9.44
N TYR A 88 4.86 -8.43 10.37
CA TYR A 88 4.65 -8.24 11.80
C TYR A 88 5.21 -6.88 12.18
N PHE A 89 4.35 -5.86 12.14
CA PHE A 89 4.77 -4.47 12.34
C PHE A 89 5.39 -4.27 13.72
N GLN A 90 6.68 -3.94 13.73
CA GLN A 90 7.39 -3.52 14.93
C GLN A 90 7.22 -2.02 15.14
N GLN A 91 7.22 -1.26 14.03
CA GLN A 91 7.07 0.20 14.05
C GLN A 91 6.15 0.66 12.93
N VAL A 92 5.31 1.66 13.20
CA VAL A 92 4.49 2.37 12.20
C VAL A 92 4.55 3.86 12.50
N ALA A 93 4.75 4.70 11.49
CA ALA A 93 4.88 6.15 11.65
C ALA A 93 5.97 6.54 12.68
N GLY A 94 7.03 5.74 12.81
CA GLY A 94 8.07 5.98 13.80
C GLY A 94 7.73 5.58 15.24
N PHE A 95 6.56 4.99 15.51
CA PHE A 95 6.13 4.55 16.85
C PHE A 95 6.09 3.03 16.96
N GLU A 96 6.53 2.50 18.10
CA GLU A 96 6.48 1.06 18.39
C GLU A 96 5.03 0.57 18.43
N CYS A 97 4.78 -0.59 17.84
CA CYS A 97 3.47 -1.23 17.87
C CYS A 97 3.29 -2.03 19.16
N ALA A 98 2.30 -1.65 19.97
CA ALA A 98 1.89 -2.38 21.15
C ALA A 98 0.38 -2.68 21.12
N PRO A 99 -0.05 -3.97 21.08
CA PRO A 99 0.75 -5.13 20.65
C PRO A 99 1.20 -5.02 19.18
N VAL A 100 2.14 -5.88 18.77
CA VAL A 100 2.53 -6.05 17.36
C VAL A 100 1.30 -6.37 16.51
N SER A 101 1.16 -5.69 15.38
CA SER A 101 0.09 -5.94 14.41
C SER A 101 0.57 -6.93 13.36
N GLY A 102 -0.22 -7.98 13.11
CA GLY A 102 -0.01 -8.88 11.98
C GLY A 102 -0.71 -8.32 10.74
N GLU A 103 0.00 -8.33 9.62
CA GLU A 103 -0.50 -7.93 8.32
C GLU A 103 -0.37 -9.11 7.35
N ILE A 104 -1.45 -9.35 6.58
CA ILE A 104 -1.39 -10.19 5.39
C ILE A 104 -1.87 -9.36 4.21
N THR A 105 -1.04 -9.30 3.18
CA THR A 105 -1.33 -8.59 1.93
C THR A 105 -1.36 -9.57 0.79
N TYR A 106 -2.54 -9.82 0.20
CA TYR A 106 -2.72 -10.75 -0.92
C TYR A 106 -2.63 -10.01 -2.25
N GLY A 107 -1.88 -10.55 -3.22
CA GLY A 107 -1.91 -10.13 -4.62
C GLY A 107 -3.04 -10.81 -5.37
N LEU A 108 -4.20 -10.15 -5.52
CA LEU A 108 -5.41 -10.80 -6.01
C LEU A 108 -5.30 -11.29 -7.46
N GLU A 109 -4.67 -10.52 -8.34
CA GLU A 109 -4.50 -10.90 -9.74
C GLU A 109 -3.63 -12.17 -9.86
N ARG A 110 -2.54 -12.23 -9.10
CA ARG A 110 -1.63 -13.39 -9.10
C ARG A 110 -2.32 -14.64 -8.55
N LEU A 111 -3.08 -14.53 -7.47
CA LEU A 111 -3.87 -15.65 -6.94
C LEU A 111 -4.94 -16.11 -7.94
N ALA A 112 -5.65 -15.18 -8.57
CA ALA A 112 -6.66 -15.49 -9.56
C ALA A 112 -6.06 -16.20 -10.80
N MET A 113 -4.83 -15.87 -11.19
CA MET A 113 -4.14 -16.54 -12.29
C MET A 113 -3.95 -18.03 -12.01
N TYR A 114 -3.56 -18.38 -10.78
CA TYR A 114 -3.44 -19.78 -10.36
C TYR A 114 -4.80 -20.49 -10.36
N VAL A 115 -5.83 -19.87 -9.78
CA VAL A 115 -7.16 -20.47 -9.70
C VAL A 115 -7.78 -20.68 -11.08
N GLN A 116 -7.53 -19.77 -12.03
CA GLN A 116 -8.09 -19.85 -13.39
C GLN A 116 -7.16 -20.54 -14.40
N GLY A 117 -5.92 -20.85 -14.02
CA GLY A 117 -4.93 -21.49 -14.90
C GLY A 117 -4.56 -20.66 -16.13
N VAL A 118 -4.34 -19.35 -15.96
CA VAL A 118 -3.95 -18.44 -17.05
C VAL A 118 -2.55 -17.86 -16.83
N ASP A 119 -1.81 -17.63 -17.91
CA ASP A 119 -0.41 -17.17 -17.87
C ASP A 119 -0.25 -15.63 -17.85
N SER A 120 -1.35 -14.88 -18.00
CA SER A 120 -1.37 -13.43 -18.05
C SER A 120 -2.52 -12.87 -17.24
N ILE A 121 -2.25 -11.83 -16.45
CA ILE A 121 -3.27 -11.10 -15.68
C ILE A 121 -4.41 -10.63 -16.59
N PHE A 122 -4.10 -10.22 -17.83
CA PHE A 122 -5.11 -9.69 -18.74
C PHE A 122 -6.11 -10.74 -19.26
N ASP A 123 -5.80 -12.03 -19.13
CA ASP A 123 -6.67 -13.11 -19.61
C ASP A 123 -7.65 -13.61 -18.54
N LEU A 124 -7.49 -13.13 -17.29
CA LEU A 124 -8.38 -13.43 -16.17
C LEU A 124 -9.83 -13.14 -16.53
N ASN A 125 -10.71 -14.12 -16.33
CA ASN A 125 -12.16 -13.95 -16.35
C ASN A 125 -12.58 -13.13 -15.12
N PHE A 126 -12.79 -11.83 -15.33
CA PHE A 126 -13.03 -10.86 -14.26
C PHE A 126 -14.42 -11.00 -13.65
N ASN A 127 -15.43 -11.28 -14.49
CA ASN A 127 -16.83 -11.35 -14.05
C ASN A 127 -17.34 -12.79 -13.80
N GLY A 128 -16.52 -13.81 -14.06
CA GLY A 128 -16.86 -15.22 -13.86
C GLY A 128 -17.95 -15.74 -14.80
N ARG A 129 -18.25 -15.04 -15.90
CA ARG A 129 -19.22 -15.47 -16.91
C ARG A 129 -18.52 -16.15 -18.08
N GLU A 130 -19.29 -16.91 -18.86
CA GLU A 130 -18.80 -17.67 -20.01
C GLU A 130 -19.38 -17.14 -21.33
N GLY A 131 -18.77 -17.54 -22.45
CA GLY A 131 -19.22 -17.15 -23.80
C GLY A 131 -19.17 -15.65 -24.04
N ASP A 132 -20.16 -15.11 -24.76
CA ASP A 132 -20.23 -13.69 -25.15
C ASP A 132 -20.41 -12.73 -23.95
N GLU A 133 -20.79 -13.26 -22.78
CA GLU A 133 -20.91 -12.46 -21.54
C GLU A 133 -19.61 -12.39 -20.73
N ARG A 134 -18.57 -13.16 -21.13
CA ARG A 134 -17.27 -13.16 -20.46
C ARG A 134 -16.62 -11.79 -20.61
N VAL A 135 -16.17 -11.22 -19.50
CA VAL A 135 -15.37 -9.99 -19.49
C VAL A 135 -14.02 -10.33 -18.88
N THR A 136 -12.96 -10.08 -19.64
CA THR A 136 -11.59 -10.30 -19.17
C THR A 136 -11.06 -9.09 -18.40
N TYR A 137 -10.03 -9.28 -17.60
CA TYR A 137 -9.30 -8.17 -16.97
C TYR A 137 -8.70 -7.23 -18.03
N GLY A 138 -8.28 -7.77 -19.17
CA GLY A 138 -7.81 -7.02 -20.33
C GLY A 138 -8.86 -6.07 -20.90
N ASP A 139 -10.11 -6.51 -21.00
CA ASP A 139 -11.21 -5.69 -21.51
C ASP A 139 -11.47 -4.44 -20.66
N ILE A 140 -11.19 -4.53 -19.35
CA ILE A 140 -11.42 -3.44 -18.40
C ILE A 140 -10.18 -2.56 -18.22
N PHE A 141 -8.99 -3.18 -18.09
CA PHE A 141 -7.81 -2.50 -17.54
C PHE A 141 -6.65 -2.33 -18.52
N ARG A 142 -6.62 -3.02 -19.67
CA ARG A 142 -5.46 -2.93 -20.59
C ARG A 142 -5.27 -1.53 -21.14
N GLN A 143 -6.36 -0.88 -21.56
CA GLN A 143 -6.31 0.52 -22.01
C GLN A 143 -5.84 1.45 -20.90
N ALA A 144 -6.37 1.29 -19.68
CA ALA A 144 -5.97 2.10 -18.55
C ALA A 144 -4.47 1.91 -18.23
N GLU A 145 -3.95 0.68 -18.25
CA GLU A 145 -2.53 0.41 -18.02
C GLU A 145 -1.62 1.07 -19.07
N GLN A 146 -2.04 1.07 -20.34
CA GLN A 146 -1.35 1.78 -21.43
C GLN A 146 -1.32 3.29 -21.19
N GLU A 147 -2.49 3.89 -20.95
CA GLU A 147 -2.64 5.34 -20.76
C GLU A 147 -1.91 5.84 -19.50
N TYR A 148 -2.05 5.12 -18.38
CA TYR A 148 -1.35 5.49 -17.14
C TYR A 148 0.15 5.26 -17.25
N SER A 149 0.64 4.23 -17.95
CA SER A 149 2.08 4.07 -18.20
C SER A 149 2.63 5.27 -18.99
N LEU A 150 1.96 5.63 -20.09
CA LEU A 150 2.33 6.81 -20.89
C LEU A 150 2.30 8.09 -20.05
N TYR A 151 1.26 8.28 -19.23
CA TYR A 151 1.18 9.42 -18.32
C TYR A 151 2.33 9.44 -17.31
N ASN A 152 2.52 8.34 -16.58
CA ASN A 152 3.48 8.23 -15.49
C ASN A 152 4.94 8.39 -15.98
N PHE A 153 5.26 7.88 -17.17
CA PHE A 153 6.62 7.88 -17.69
C PHE A 153 6.94 9.04 -18.61
N GLU A 154 5.96 9.62 -19.30
CA GLU A 154 6.23 10.57 -20.39
C GLU A 154 5.42 11.87 -20.27
N ALA A 155 4.10 11.78 -20.07
CA ALA A 155 3.21 12.93 -20.25
C ALA A 155 2.93 13.75 -18.97
N ALA A 156 3.19 13.22 -17.78
CA ALA A 156 2.90 13.96 -16.55
C ALA A 156 3.72 15.26 -16.45
N ASN A 157 3.03 16.36 -16.16
CA ASN A 157 3.65 17.68 -16.01
C ASN A 157 4.40 17.77 -14.67
N THR A 158 5.72 17.71 -14.73
CA THR A 158 6.60 17.65 -13.57
C THR A 158 6.59 18.93 -12.75
N ASP A 159 6.51 20.11 -13.38
CA ASP A 159 6.44 21.40 -12.67
C ASP A 159 5.17 21.53 -11.82
N ARG A 160 4.06 20.96 -12.29
CA ARG A 160 2.83 20.86 -11.48
C ARG A 160 2.98 19.85 -10.37
N LEU A 161 3.60 18.70 -10.62
CA LEU A 161 3.80 17.68 -9.60
C LEU A 161 4.72 18.15 -8.46
N PHE A 162 5.79 18.89 -8.77
CA PHE A 162 6.64 19.51 -7.76
C PHE A 162 5.85 20.48 -6.88
N ARG A 163 5.08 21.39 -7.50
CA ARG A 163 4.20 22.32 -6.75
C ARG A 163 3.15 21.59 -5.92
N HIS A 164 2.49 20.58 -6.47
CA HIS A 164 1.52 19.78 -5.72
C HIS A 164 2.18 19.12 -4.50
N PHE A 165 3.40 18.57 -4.63
CA PHE A 165 4.11 18.02 -3.49
C PHE A 165 4.31 19.06 -2.38
N GLU A 166 4.79 20.26 -2.75
CA GLU A 166 5.00 21.38 -1.82
C GLU A 166 3.70 21.83 -1.16
N ASP A 167 2.63 21.97 -1.94
CA ASP A 167 1.29 22.37 -1.46
C ASP A 167 0.74 21.34 -0.46
N PHE A 168 0.82 20.04 -0.77
CA PHE A 168 0.36 18.97 0.12
C PHE A 168 1.21 18.87 1.39
N GLU A 169 2.53 19.05 1.29
CA GLU A 169 3.41 19.08 2.46
C GLU A 169 3.07 20.27 3.37
N ALA A 170 2.87 21.45 2.80
CA ALA A 170 2.52 22.66 3.53
C ALA A 170 1.16 22.54 4.21
N GLU A 171 0.14 22.06 3.50
CA GLU A 171 -1.21 21.85 4.03
C GLU A 171 -1.22 20.79 5.14
N CYS A 172 -0.48 19.68 4.96
CA CYS A 172 -0.32 18.67 6.01
C CYS A 172 0.20 19.30 7.32
N ARG A 173 1.28 20.09 7.23
CA ARG A 173 1.86 20.79 8.39
C ARG A 173 0.90 21.81 8.99
N ALA A 174 0.17 22.56 8.16
CA ALA A 174 -0.80 23.54 8.62
C ALA A 174 -1.95 22.88 9.41
N LEU A 175 -2.49 21.78 8.90
CA LEU A 175 -3.54 20.99 9.57
C LEU A 175 -3.04 20.36 10.86
N LEU A 176 -1.81 19.83 10.87
CA LEU A 176 -1.18 19.33 12.09
C LEU A 176 -1.08 20.41 13.16
N ALA A 177 -0.63 21.63 12.80
CA ALA A 177 -0.53 22.74 13.73
C ALA A 177 -1.91 23.24 14.21
N ALA A 178 -2.87 23.38 13.29
CA ALA A 178 -4.22 23.84 13.60
C ALA A 178 -5.02 22.86 14.45
N GLY A 179 -4.71 21.56 14.36
CA GLY A 179 -5.36 20.52 15.14
C GLY A 179 -4.82 20.34 16.54
N GLU A 180 -3.69 20.96 16.91
CA GLU A 180 -3.16 20.88 18.27
C GLU A 180 -4.11 21.56 19.28
N PRO A 181 -4.23 21.01 20.50
CA PRO A 181 -5.10 21.58 21.52
C PRO A 181 -4.64 22.98 21.94
N GLU A 182 -5.58 23.93 21.95
CA GLU A 182 -5.31 25.29 22.42
C GLU A 182 -4.82 25.30 23.88
N LYS A 183 -3.84 26.16 24.16
CA LYS A 183 -3.36 26.38 25.53
C LYS A 183 -4.52 26.86 26.41
N GLY A 184 -4.76 26.17 27.52
CA GLY A 184 -5.82 26.50 28.48
C GLY A 184 -7.13 25.75 28.30
N ARG A 185 -7.32 24.97 27.22
CA ARG A 185 -8.47 24.07 27.11
C ARG A 185 -8.27 22.80 27.94
N ASN A 186 -9.38 22.29 28.48
CA ASN A 186 -9.43 20.99 29.15
C ASN A 186 -9.27 19.83 28.15
N ASP A 187 -9.79 20.00 26.93
CA ASP A 187 -9.55 19.04 25.85
C ASP A 187 -8.10 19.13 25.37
N LYS A 188 -7.38 18.01 25.47
CA LYS A 188 -5.98 17.87 25.07
C LYS A 188 -5.82 17.06 23.79
N ARG A 189 -6.92 16.75 23.11
CA ARG A 189 -6.90 15.94 21.90
C ARG A 189 -6.44 16.74 20.68
N HIS A 190 -5.89 16.02 19.71
CA HIS A 190 -5.73 16.54 18.36
C HIS A 190 -7.03 16.36 17.57
N HIS A 191 -7.41 17.35 16.75
CA HIS A 191 -8.69 17.34 16.05
C HIS A 191 -8.60 17.19 14.52
N LEU A 192 -7.40 17.21 13.95
CA LEU A 192 -7.18 17.23 12.49
C LEU A 192 -6.15 16.19 12.00
N ALA A 193 -5.90 15.12 12.78
CA ALA A 193 -4.90 14.10 12.44
C ALA A 193 -5.22 13.38 11.11
N LEU A 194 -6.47 12.98 10.88
CA LEU A 194 -6.87 12.27 9.65
C LEU A 194 -6.84 13.19 8.41
N PRO A 195 -7.39 14.42 8.43
CA PRO A 195 -7.22 15.36 7.33
C PRO A 195 -5.76 15.66 6.97
N ALA A 196 -4.88 15.77 7.98
CA ALA A 196 -3.45 15.92 7.74
C ALA A 196 -2.86 14.68 7.05
N TYR A 197 -3.26 13.48 7.48
CA TYR A 197 -2.80 12.22 6.88
C TYR A 197 -3.21 12.07 5.41
N ASP A 198 -4.40 12.54 5.02
CA ASP A 198 -4.80 12.58 3.60
C ASP A 198 -3.83 13.40 2.75
N GLN A 199 -3.31 14.52 3.28
CA GLN A 199 -2.30 15.33 2.58
C GLN A 199 -0.95 14.62 2.52
N CYS A 200 -0.56 13.89 3.57
CA CYS A 200 0.61 13.02 3.55
C CYS A 200 0.53 11.97 2.43
N ILE A 201 -0.63 11.31 2.26
CA ILE A 201 -0.85 10.32 1.19
C ILE A 201 -0.72 10.99 -0.19
N LYS A 202 -1.31 12.18 -0.38
CA LYS A 202 -1.21 12.92 -1.65
C LYS A 202 0.23 13.33 -1.95
N ALA A 203 0.99 13.81 -0.97
CA ALA A 203 2.41 14.10 -1.11
C ALA A 203 3.20 12.86 -1.52
N SER A 204 2.95 11.71 -0.88
CA SER A 204 3.58 10.43 -1.25
C SER A 204 3.26 10.02 -2.69
N HIS A 205 2.03 10.20 -3.16
CA HIS A 205 1.67 9.85 -4.53
C HIS A 205 2.29 10.82 -5.57
N ALA A 206 2.31 12.12 -5.28
CA ALA A 206 2.99 13.11 -6.13
C ALA A 206 4.48 12.78 -6.27
N PHE A 207 5.14 12.40 -5.18
CA PHE A 207 6.51 11.90 -5.20
C PHE A 207 6.67 10.66 -6.09
N ASN A 208 5.78 9.66 -5.97
CA ASN A 208 5.85 8.44 -6.79
C ASN A 208 5.73 8.74 -8.29
N LEU A 209 4.92 9.73 -8.68
CA LEU A 209 4.81 10.18 -10.07
C LEU A 209 6.08 10.88 -10.55
N LEU A 210 6.66 11.75 -9.72
CA LEU A 210 7.95 12.41 -10.04
C LEU A 210 9.09 11.39 -10.18
N ASP A 211 9.13 10.36 -9.33
CA ASP A 211 10.11 9.28 -9.42
C ASP A 211 9.91 8.43 -10.68
N ALA A 212 8.67 8.12 -11.05
CA ALA A 212 8.37 7.41 -12.30
C ALA A 212 8.75 8.22 -13.54
N ARG A 213 8.57 9.55 -13.52
CA ARG A 213 9.05 10.45 -14.58
C ARG A 213 10.57 10.52 -14.69
N GLY A 214 11.31 10.03 -13.70
CA GLY A 214 12.77 10.03 -13.71
C GLY A 214 13.40 11.42 -13.56
N VAL A 215 12.65 12.38 -13.02
CA VAL A 215 13.11 13.78 -12.83
C VAL A 215 13.71 14.04 -11.45
N ILE A 216 13.70 13.03 -10.57
CA ILE A 216 14.31 13.10 -9.24
C ILE A 216 15.63 12.31 -9.28
N SER A 217 16.74 12.97 -8.96
CA SER A 217 18.04 12.30 -8.81
C SER A 217 18.07 11.38 -7.58
N VAL A 218 19.04 10.47 -7.50
CA VAL A 218 19.18 9.55 -6.35
C VAL A 218 19.27 10.30 -5.01
N THR A 219 20.01 11.42 -4.98
CA THR A 219 20.14 12.26 -3.78
C THR A 219 18.82 12.95 -3.42
N GLU A 220 18.12 13.52 -4.40
CA GLU A 220 16.82 14.14 -4.18
C GLU A 220 15.79 13.11 -3.73
N ARG A 221 15.83 11.90 -4.26
CA ARG A 221 14.92 10.80 -3.88
C ARG A 221 14.98 10.54 -2.38
N GLN A 222 16.17 10.47 -1.81
CA GLN A 222 16.34 10.29 -0.36
C GLN A 222 15.75 11.48 0.43
N SER A 223 15.94 12.71 -0.05
CA SER A 223 15.34 13.91 0.55
C SER A 223 13.81 13.86 0.54
N TYR A 224 13.18 13.50 -0.58
CA TYR A 224 11.73 13.34 -0.67
C TYR A 224 11.20 12.22 0.24
N ILE A 225 11.89 11.08 0.29
CA ILE A 225 11.53 9.98 1.20
C ILE A 225 11.53 10.46 2.65
N LEU A 226 12.57 11.18 3.08
CA LEU A 226 12.66 11.74 4.42
C LEU A 226 11.55 12.77 4.70
N ARG A 227 11.23 13.64 3.75
CA ARG A 227 10.13 14.63 3.90
C ARG A 227 8.79 13.93 4.12
N VAL A 228 8.45 12.93 3.30
CA VAL A 228 7.21 12.14 3.47
C VAL A 228 7.24 11.38 4.80
N ARG A 229 8.39 10.81 5.19
CA ARG A 229 8.56 10.13 6.48
C ARG A 229 8.27 11.06 7.66
N GLU A 230 8.77 12.29 7.64
CA GLU A 230 8.52 13.24 8.71
C GLU A 230 7.05 13.69 8.76
N LEU A 231 6.35 13.80 7.62
CA LEU A 231 4.90 14.00 7.60
C LEU A 231 4.17 12.80 8.24
N ALA A 232 4.49 11.57 7.81
CA ALA A 232 3.86 10.36 8.34
C ALA A 232 4.06 10.22 9.85
N LYS A 233 5.28 10.48 10.35
CA LYS A 233 5.59 10.50 11.77
C LYS A 233 4.80 11.55 12.53
N ALA A 234 4.70 12.77 11.99
CA ALA A 234 3.92 13.82 12.63
C ALA A 234 2.41 13.50 12.65
N CYS A 235 1.87 12.89 11.59
CA CYS A 235 0.50 12.37 11.56
C CYS A 235 0.28 11.25 12.59
N GLY A 236 1.23 10.33 12.73
CA GLY A 236 1.20 9.30 13.77
C GLY A 236 1.19 9.88 15.18
N ALA A 237 2.06 10.87 15.43
CA ALA A 237 2.12 11.58 16.71
C ALA A 237 0.80 12.30 17.03
N ALA A 238 0.20 12.95 16.03
CA ALA A 238 -1.10 13.59 16.15
C ALA A 238 -2.22 12.56 16.40
N TRP A 239 -2.21 11.43 15.69
CA TRP A 239 -3.18 10.36 15.86
C TRP A 239 -3.19 9.81 17.28
N LEU A 240 -2.02 9.59 17.89
CA LEU A 240 -1.90 9.13 19.28
C LEU A 240 -2.48 10.12 20.31
N LYS A 241 -2.70 11.37 19.93
CA LYS A 241 -3.42 12.37 20.74
C LYS A 241 -4.92 12.41 20.45
N THR A 242 -5.45 11.51 19.62
CA THR A 242 -6.89 11.40 19.36
C THR A 242 -7.50 10.28 20.19
N GLU A 243 -8.83 10.30 20.36
CA GLU A 243 -9.56 9.19 21.01
C GLU A 243 -9.33 7.86 20.29
N GLY A 244 -9.36 7.84 18.95
CA GLY A 244 -9.08 6.65 18.15
C GLY A 244 -7.64 6.15 18.26
N GLY A 245 -6.69 7.03 18.59
CA GLY A 245 -5.30 6.68 18.90
C GLY A 245 -5.06 6.25 20.35
N GLY A 246 -6.12 6.16 21.17
CA GLY A 246 -6.03 5.74 22.56
C GLY A 246 -5.77 6.87 23.56
N PHE A 247 -5.84 8.15 23.13
CA PHE A 247 -5.65 9.27 24.05
C PHE A 247 -6.72 9.28 25.14
N GLY A 248 -6.30 9.20 26.40
CA GLY A 248 -7.19 9.17 27.55
C GLY A 248 -7.79 7.80 27.88
N ALA A 249 -7.44 6.74 27.15
CA ALA A 249 -7.72 5.38 27.58
C ALA A 249 -6.91 5.07 28.85
N ALA A 250 -7.57 4.70 29.94
CA ALA A 250 -6.89 4.11 31.09
C ALA A 250 -6.33 2.76 30.64
N VAL A 251 -5.00 2.65 30.61
CA VAL A 251 -4.28 1.41 30.31
C VAL A 251 -4.45 0.42 31.46
#